data_AF-A0A2Z6RDJ5-F1
#
_entry.id   AF-A0A2Z6RDJ5-F1
#
_cell.length_a   1.000
_cell.length_b   1.000
_cell.length_c   1.000
_cell.angle_alpha   90.00
_cell.angle_beta   90.00
_cell.angle_gamma   90.00
#
_symmetry.space_group_name_H-M   'P 1'
#
loop_
_entity.id
_entity.type
_entity.pdbx_description
1 polymer ?
#
loop_
_entity_poly.entity_id
_entity_poly.type
_entity_poly.pdbx_seq_one_letter_code
_entity_poly.pdbx_strand_id
1 'polypeptide(L)'
;MLDNKKTHDIENTIIEEIITENPQLSNKQELNITLNNLESQSELSQLIQNFDKINVKEIEPITLSNEREKILFEKGFDKIVEEINELIFKLLNKGIEWQTLEDNVIDYFNDHNTNLQEFYKWLLNNQNNSNSIFLLGYINIRGIGTNINLKKAFNLFINASEKNHILAQYFVGNSYEYGNGTVKNEKLAFEYLEKSASKDFSHGQLEIGYIHEIGFGVEKDLKKAFYWYEKAVNNGNIIAMHHLGSCYDDGKGVEKDHNKAFELFKQSAEGGHSKGITMLGYCYECGIGTNIDNQKAFELYQKSADLGDAVAQYNLALMYENGRGVTKDTDKAIYWYEKSAKQGDQDAQNKLENLKTNNL
;
A
#
# COMPACT_ATOMS: atom_id res chain seq x y z
N MET A 1 -13.54 50.88 47.64
CA MET A 1 -12.47 49.94 47.25
C MET A 1 -13.06 48.57 46.88
N LEU A 2 -14.07 48.57 46.01
CA LEU A 2 -14.64 47.40 45.36
C LEU A 2 -15.04 47.94 43.99
N ASP A 3 -14.15 47.82 43.00
CA ASP A 3 -14.51 47.87 41.57
C ASP A 3 -13.32 47.59 40.64
N ASN A 4 -12.07 47.74 41.08
CA ASN A 4 -10.91 47.44 40.22
C ASN A 4 -10.62 45.94 40.00
N LYS A 5 -11.34 45.03 40.67
CA LYS A 5 -11.13 43.58 40.48
C LYS A 5 -11.99 43.01 39.34
N LYS A 6 -13.18 43.57 39.08
CA LYS A 6 -14.09 43.08 38.03
C LYS A 6 -13.69 43.53 36.63
N THR A 7 -13.14 44.74 36.47
CA THR A 7 -12.63 45.23 35.19
C THR A 7 -11.41 44.45 34.71
N HIS A 8 -10.53 44.08 35.63
CA HIS A 8 -9.32 43.31 35.31
C HIS A 8 -9.62 41.85 34.88
N ASP A 9 -10.71 41.26 35.40
CA ASP A 9 -11.15 39.91 35.02
C ASP A 9 -11.79 39.89 33.62
N ILE A 10 -12.50 40.96 33.21
CA ILE A 10 -13.12 41.07 31.88
C ILE A 10 -12.07 41.31 30.78
N GLU A 11 -11.09 42.19 31.02
CA GLU A 11 -10.00 42.46 30.07
C GLU A 11 -9.14 41.20 29.80
N ASN A 12 -8.85 40.42 30.84
CA ASN A 12 -8.10 39.17 30.67
C ASN A 12 -8.90 38.11 29.90
N THR A 13 -10.23 38.05 30.08
CA THR A 13 -11.10 37.09 29.39
C THR A 13 -11.17 37.39 27.88
N ILE A 14 -11.29 38.67 27.51
CA ILE A 14 -11.35 39.09 26.09
C ILE A 14 -10.01 38.87 25.39
N ILE A 15 -8.88 39.13 26.07
CA ILE A 15 -7.55 38.91 25.51
C ILE A 15 -7.29 37.40 25.32
N GLU A 16 -7.78 36.55 26.22
CA GLU A 16 -7.66 35.09 26.10
C GLU A 16 -8.50 34.52 24.96
N GLU A 17 -9.72 35.05 24.72
CA GLU A 17 -10.55 34.69 23.54
C GLU A 17 -9.90 35.12 22.22
N ILE A 18 -9.32 36.34 22.15
CA ILE A 18 -8.67 36.83 20.93
C ILE A 18 -7.40 36.02 20.58
N ILE A 19 -6.64 35.57 21.58
CA ILE A 19 -5.44 34.74 21.37
C ILE A 19 -5.80 33.30 20.97
N THR A 20 -6.91 32.76 21.47
CA THR A 20 -7.36 31.40 21.11
C THR A 20 -7.91 31.31 19.69
N GLU A 21 -8.47 32.40 19.15
CA GLU A 21 -8.94 32.45 17.75
C GLU A 21 -7.83 32.77 16.73
N ASN A 22 -6.66 33.28 17.15
CA ASN A 22 -5.59 33.67 16.22
C ASN A 22 -4.16 33.43 16.77
N PRO A 23 -3.58 32.22 16.62
CA PRO A 23 -2.33 31.81 17.27
C PRO A 23 -1.05 32.56 16.83
N GLN A 24 -1.14 33.48 15.86
CA GLN A 24 -0.01 34.26 15.35
C GLN A 24 0.31 35.51 16.22
N LEU A 25 -0.58 35.88 17.17
CA LEU A 25 -0.38 36.98 18.11
C LEU A 25 0.15 36.45 19.45
N SER A 26 1.41 36.03 19.49
CA SER A 26 1.97 35.34 20.67
C SER A 26 2.57 36.25 21.75
N ASN A 27 2.34 37.58 21.74
CA ASN A 27 2.91 38.48 22.75
C ASN A 27 1.85 39.37 23.43
N LYS A 28 1.48 38.97 24.66
CA LYS A 28 0.57 39.67 25.58
C LYS A 28 0.98 41.13 25.87
N GLN A 29 2.24 41.51 25.60
CA GLN A 29 2.78 42.85 25.83
C GLN A 29 2.42 43.88 24.74
N GLU A 30 2.31 43.50 23.46
CA GLU A 30 2.01 44.47 22.38
C GLU A 30 0.54 44.95 22.39
N LEU A 31 -0.39 44.06 22.76
CA LEU A 31 -1.81 44.41 22.94
C LEU A 31 -2.02 45.38 24.12
N ASN A 32 -1.34 45.13 25.24
CA ASN A 32 -1.43 46.01 26.42
C ASN A 32 -0.84 47.41 26.20
N ILE A 33 0.16 47.56 25.33
CA ILE A 33 0.74 48.88 25.00
C ILE A 33 -0.24 49.72 24.17
N THR A 34 -1.05 49.08 23.32
CA THR A 34 -1.98 49.78 22.43
C THR A 34 -3.23 50.30 23.18
N LEU A 35 -3.70 49.56 24.19
CA LEU A 35 -4.88 49.92 24.98
C LEU A 35 -4.59 50.99 26.05
N ASN A 36 -3.38 51.01 26.61
CA ASN A 36 -3.01 51.96 27.66
C ASN A 36 -2.80 53.41 27.17
N ASN A 37 -2.85 53.66 25.86
CA ASN A 37 -2.65 54.99 25.27
C ASN A 37 -3.95 55.78 24.97
N LEU A 38 -5.11 55.29 25.40
CA LEU A 38 -6.39 55.99 25.22
C LEU A 38 -6.81 56.66 26.54
N GLU A 39 -6.49 57.94 26.70
CA GLU A 39 -6.59 58.66 27.98
C GLU A 39 -7.96 59.31 28.28
N SER A 40 -9.02 59.08 27.49
CA SER A 40 -10.34 59.60 27.87
C SER A 40 -11.54 58.81 27.35
N GLN A 41 -12.58 58.69 28.19
CA GLN A 41 -13.86 58.06 27.82
C GLN A 41 -14.59 58.75 26.65
N SER A 42 -14.21 59.97 26.27
CA SER A 42 -14.75 60.64 25.08
C SER A 42 -14.20 60.07 23.77
N GLU A 43 -12.96 59.57 23.75
CA GLU A 43 -12.36 58.92 22.58
C GLU A 43 -12.95 57.52 22.36
N LEU A 44 -13.26 56.80 23.44
CA LEU A 44 -13.95 55.50 23.36
C LEU A 44 -15.38 55.65 22.80
N SER A 45 -16.11 56.71 23.19
CA SER A 45 -17.46 56.99 22.67
C SER A 45 -17.46 57.41 21.20
N GLN A 46 -16.43 58.13 20.73
CA GLN A 46 -16.28 58.43 19.30
C GLN A 46 -15.91 57.19 18.48
N LEU A 47 -15.13 56.25 19.03
CA LEU A 47 -14.84 54.99 18.37
C LEU A 47 -16.12 54.12 18.25
N ILE A 48 -16.93 54.03 19.30
CA ILE A 48 -18.19 53.27 19.31
C ILE A 48 -19.23 53.91 18.37
N GLN A 49 -19.36 55.24 18.33
CA GLN A 49 -20.23 55.92 17.35
C GLN A 49 -19.76 55.77 15.90
N ASN A 50 -18.48 55.49 15.67
CA ASN A 50 -17.95 55.17 14.35
C ASN A 50 -18.21 53.71 13.96
N PHE A 51 -18.32 52.77 14.91
CA PHE A 51 -18.72 51.38 14.63
C PHE A 51 -20.17 51.28 14.12
N ASP A 52 -21.09 52.08 14.66
CA ASP A 52 -22.50 52.11 14.20
C ASP A 52 -22.68 52.76 12.80
N LYS A 53 -21.63 53.38 12.26
CA LYS A 53 -21.61 54.00 10.92
C LYS A 53 -20.79 53.23 9.88
N ILE A 54 -20.13 52.13 10.27
CA ILE A 54 -19.54 51.22 9.29
C ILE A 54 -20.70 50.49 8.61
N ASN A 55 -20.93 50.83 7.36
CA ASN A 55 -21.83 50.07 6.49
C ASN A 55 -21.30 48.63 6.45
N VAL A 56 -22.02 47.68 7.05
CA VAL A 56 -21.66 46.24 7.18
C VAL A 56 -21.76 45.51 5.82
N LYS A 57 -21.29 46.15 4.75
CA LYS A 57 -21.18 45.59 3.41
C LYS A 57 -19.75 45.35 2.96
N GLU A 58 -18.74 45.76 3.72
CA GLU A 58 -17.33 45.51 3.38
C GLU A 58 -16.51 45.21 4.63
N ILE A 59 -16.88 44.13 5.32
CA ILE A 59 -15.89 43.32 6.03
C ILE A 59 -16.16 41.91 5.53
N GLU A 60 -15.33 41.44 4.60
CA GLU A 60 -15.26 40.02 4.25
C GLU A 60 -14.25 39.33 5.16
N PRO A 61 -14.67 38.56 6.16
CA PRO A 61 -13.81 37.58 6.79
C PRO A 61 -14.11 36.21 6.17
N ILE A 62 -13.77 35.96 4.89
CA ILE A 62 -13.92 34.62 4.24
C ILE A 62 -13.11 34.46 2.92
N THR A 63 -12.54 35.50 2.32
CA THR A 63 -12.05 35.41 0.92
C THR A 63 -10.77 34.59 0.70
N LEU A 64 -9.87 34.46 1.69
CA LEU A 64 -8.61 33.71 1.53
C LEU A 64 -8.76 32.18 1.67
N SER A 65 -9.76 31.69 2.41
CA SER A 65 -10.09 30.25 2.46
C SER A 65 -10.84 29.82 1.20
N ASN A 66 -11.74 30.67 0.71
CA ASN A 66 -12.57 30.37 -0.45
C ASN A 66 -11.79 30.38 -1.77
N GLU A 67 -10.76 31.21 -1.97
CA GLU A 67 -9.98 31.17 -3.22
C GLU A 67 -9.11 29.92 -3.36
N ARG A 68 -8.50 29.44 -2.26
CA ARG A 68 -7.75 28.18 -2.27
C ARG A 68 -8.68 26.98 -2.45
N GLU A 69 -9.74 26.89 -1.67
CA GLU A 69 -10.73 25.80 -1.83
C GLU A 69 -11.34 25.81 -3.22
N LYS A 70 -11.58 26.98 -3.82
CA LYS A 70 -12.09 27.12 -5.19
C LYS A 70 -11.06 26.69 -6.26
N ILE A 71 -9.79 27.09 -6.15
CA ILE A 71 -8.72 26.65 -7.06
C ILE A 71 -8.48 25.13 -6.96
N LEU A 72 -8.67 24.55 -5.78
CA LEU A 72 -8.48 23.12 -5.52
C LEU A 72 -9.69 22.28 -5.97
N PHE A 73 -10.90 22.81 -5.80
CA PHE A 73 -12.13 22.29 -6.39
C PHE A 73 -12.07 22.36 -7.93
N GLU A 74 -11.45 23.40 -8.49
CA GLU A 74 -11.16 23.53 -9.93
C GLU A 74 -10.12 22.52 -10.44
N LYS A 75 -9.24 21.98 -9.56
CA LYS A 75 -8.23 20.97 -9.91
C LYS A 75 -8.71 19.52 -9.79
N GLY A 76 -9.81 19.26 -9.10
CA GLY A 76 -10.39 17.90 -8.99
C GLY A 76 -9.53 16.91 -8.19
N PHE A 77 -8.72 17.38 -7.24
CA PHE A 77 -7.82 16.51 -6.46
C PHE A 77 -8.55 15.50 -5.57
N ASP A 78 -9.72 15.84 -5.03
CA ASP A 78 -10.55 14.86 -4.29
C ASP A 78 -10.92 13.66 -5.16
N LYS A 79 -11.29 13.91 -6.42
CA LYS A 79 -11.60 12.86 -7.40
C LYS A 79 -10.36 12.01 -7.72
N ILE A 80 -9.20 12.63 -7.87
CA ILE A 80 -7.93 11.90 -8.06
C ILE A 80 -7.62 10.99 -6.86
N VAL A 81 -7.87 11.45 -5.62
CA VAL A 81 -7.70 10.61 -4.42
C VAL A 81 -8.60 9.39 -4.48
N GLU A 82 -9.88 9.56 -4.82
CA GLU A 82 -10.85 8.48 -4.93
C GLU A 82 -10.43 7.46 -6.00
N GLU A 83 -10.13 7.93 -7.21
CA GLU A 83 -9.77 7.07 -8.35
C GLU A 83 -8.47 6.29 -8.09
N ILE A 84 -7.46 6.88 -7.44
CA ILE A 84 -6.23 6.17 -7.10
C ILE A 84 -6.47 5.12 -6.01
N ASN A 85 -7.31 5.43 -5.01
CA ASN A 85 -7.67 4.43 -3.98
C ASN A 85 -8.37 3.23 -4.61
N GLU A 86 -9.33 3.47 -5.50
CA GLU A 86 -10.03 2.42 -6.25
C GLU A 86 -9.08 1.63 -7.15
N LEU A 87 -8.15 2.30 -7.84
CA LEU A 87 -7.13 1.67 -8.68
C LEU A 87 -6.27 0.71 -7.85
N ILE A 88 -5.74 1.17 -6.72
CA ILE A 88 -4.91 0.34 -5.82
C ILE A 88 -5.72 -0.86 -5.32
N PHE A 89 -6.95 -0.64 -4.87
CA PHE A 89 -7.84 -1.70 -4.39
C PHE A 89 -8.10 -2.76 -5.46
N LYS A 90 -8.43 -2.34 -6.68
CA LYS A 90 -8.71 -3.22 -7.81
C LYS A 90 -7.49 -4.05 -8.23
N LEU A 91 -6.33 -3.41 -8.32
CA LEU A 91 -5.09 -4.07 -8.74
C LEU A 91 -4.63 -5.10 -7.70
N LEU A 92 -4.68 -4.75 -6.41
CA LEU A 92 -4.37 -5.70 -5.34
C LEU A 92 -5.36 -6.87 -5.30
N ASN A 93 -6.66 -6.62 -5.44
CA ASN A 93 -7.65 -7.69 -5.47
C ASN A 93 -7.45 -8.65 -6.64
N LYS A 94 -7.03 -8.14 -7.80
CA LYS A 94 -6.66 -8.97 -8.94
C LYS A 94 -5.40 -9.80 -8.68
N GLY A 95 -4.54 -9.38 -7.74
CA GLY A 95 -3.25 -10.00 -7.46
C GLY A 95 -2.14 -9.50 -8.38
N ILE A 96 -2.16 -8.21 -8.74
CA ILE A 96 -1.07 -7.58 -9.50
C ILE A 96 0.14 -7.34 -8.59
N GLU A 97 1.33 -7.67 -9.09
CA GLU A 97 2.58 -7.50 -8.35
C GLU A 97 2.90 -6.04 -8.01
N TRP A 98 3.63 -5.82 -6.91
CA TRP A 98 3.90 -4.51 -6.32
C TRP A 98 4.60 -3.50 -7.23
N GLN A 99 5.48 -3.97 -8.12
CA GLN A 99 6.16 -3.11 -9.09
C GLN A 99 5.16 -2.59 -10.13
N THR A 100 4.38 -3.50 -10.72
CA THR A 100 3.34 -3.13 -11.69
C THR A 100 2.27 -2.24 -11.07
N LEU A 101 1.90 -2.49 -9.80
CA LEU A 101 1.00 -1.62 -9.04
C LEU A 101 1.53 -0.19 -8.96
N GLU A 102 2.82 -0.01 -8.65
CA GLU A 102 3.44 1.32 -8.55
C GLU A 102 3.46 2.03 -9.89
N ASP A 103 3.88 1.34 -10.94
CA ASP A 103 3.94 1.87 -12.29
C ASP A 103 2.55 2.38 -12.72
N ASN A 104 1.48 1.61 -12.44
CA ASN A 104 0.10 2.04 -12.73
C ASN A 104 -0.31 3.30 -11.96
N VAL A 105 0.12 3.46 -10.70
CA VAL A 105 -0.19 4.67 -9.91
C VAL A 105 0.59 5.88 -10.43
N ILE A 106 1.86 5.69 -10.81
CA ILE A 106 2.69 6.74 -11.39
C ILE A 106 2.14 7.17 -12.76
N ASP A 107 1.79 6.21 -13.61
CA ASP A 107 1.20 6.44 -14.92
C ASP A 107 -0.12 7.22 -14.79
N TYR A 108 -0.97 6.86 -13.83
CA TYR A 108 -2.18 7.62 -13.55
C TYR A 108 -1.88 9.11 -13.26
N PHE A 109 -0.88 9.41 -12.43
CA PHE A 109 -0.51 10.81 -12.15
C PHE A 109 0.02 11.54 -13.39
N ASN A 110 0.80 10.83 -14.23
CA ASN A 110 1.35 11.37 -15.47
C ASN A 110 0.24 11.69 -16.49
N ASP A 111 -0.72 10.78 -16.68
CA ASP A 111 -1.84 10.93 -17.61
C ASP A 111 -2.75 12.11 -17.24
N HIS A 112 -2.89 12.39 -15.94
CA HIS A 112 -3.66 13.52 -15.43
C HIS A 112 -2.84 14.82 -15.32
N ASN A 113 -1.59 14.84 -15.82
CA ASN A 113 -0.65 15.98 -15.70
C ASN A 113 -0.59 16.55 -14.28
N THR A 114 -0.64 15.68 -13.28
CA THR A 114 -0.73 16.11 -11.88
C THR A 114 0.64 16.61 -11.42
N ASN A 115 0.72 17.87 -10.98
CA ASN A 115 1.92 18.35 -10.30
C ASN A 115 2.03 17.64 -8.94
N LEU A 116 2.85 16.59 -8.88
CA LEU A 116 3.01 15.73 -7.69
C LEU A 116 3.41 16.51 -6.43
N GLN A 117 4.23 17.56 -6.55
CA GLN A 117 4.63 18.37 -5.39
C GLN A 117 3.45 19.19 -4.85
N GLU A 118 2.66 19.76 -5.75
CA GLU A 118 1.46 20.49 -5.37
C GLU A 118 0.40 19.57 -4.77
N PHE A 119 0.17 18.40 -5.41
CA PHE A 119 -0.75 17.39 -4.94
C PHE A 119 -0.35 16.86 -3.56
N TYR A 120 0.94 16.57 -3.36
CA TYR A 120 1.47 16.18 -2.05
C TYR A 120 1.24 17.26 -0.98
N LYS A 121 1.52 18.53 -1.31
CA LYS A 121 1.25 19.65 -0.39
C LYS A 121 -0.24 19.80 -0.10
N TRP A 122 -1.09 19.56 -1.08
CA TRP A 122 -2.53 19.55 -0.89
C TRP A 122 -2.96 18.43 0.07
N LEU A 123 -2.47 17.19 -0.13
CA LEU A 123 -2.75 16.06 0.77
C LEU A 123 -2.32 16.35 2.21
N LEU A 124 -1.20 17.03 2.44
CA LEU A 124 -0.77 17.43 3.79
C LEU A 124 -1.82 18.27 4.52
N ASN A 125 -2.55 19.13 3.80
CA ASN A 125 -3.55 20.04 4.35
C ASN A 125 -4.97 19.46 4.34
N ASN A 126 -5.22 18.34 3.65
CA ASN A 126 -6.56 17.80 3.39
C ASN A 126 -6.72 16.37 3.91
N GLN A 127 -6.35 16.15 5.16
CA GLN A 127 -6.43 14.85 5.86
C GLN A 127 -7.82 14.61 6.49
N ASN A 128 -8.88 15.12 5.86
CA ASN A 128 -10.24 15.13 6.42
C ASN A 128 -10.93 13.76 6.30
N ASN A 129 -10.69 13.06 5.18
CA ASN A 129 -11.22 11.73 4.90
C ASN A 129 -10.11 10.66 4.92
N SER A 130 -10.49 9.40 5.08
CA SER A 130 -9.55 8.30 5.22
C SER A 130 -8.80 7.94 3.93
N ASN A 131 -9.37 8.19 2.75
CA ASN A 131 -8.72 7.96 1.45
C ASN A 131 -7.54 8.92 1.25
N SER A 132 -7.69 10.20 1.60
CA SER A 132 -6.62 11.20 1.55
C SER A 132 -5.50 10.88 2.53
N ILE A 133 -5.85 10.49 3.75
CA ILE A 133 -4.88 10.08 4.78
C ILE A 133 -4.10 8.84 4.29
N PHE A 134 -4.81 7.83 3.77
CA PHE A 134 -4.20 6.62 3.23
C PHE A 134 -3.27 6.95 2.07
N LEU A 135 -3.72 7.73 1.08
CA LEU A 135 -2.92 8.03 -0.10
C LEU A 135 -1.67 8.83 0.25
N LEU A 136 -1.76 9.76 1.21
CA LEU A 136 -0.58 10.43 1.74
C LEU A 136 0.40 9.42 2.37
N GLY A 137 -0.11 8.42 3.11
CA GLY A 137 0.69 7.32 3.64
C GLY A 137 1.37 6.50 2.55
N TYR A 138 0.61 6.13 1.51
CA TYR A 138 1.08 5.37 0.35
C TYR A 138 2.20 6.11 -0.39
N ILE A 139 2.02 7.41 -0.64
CA ILE A 139 3.05 8.24 -1.25
C ILE A 139 4.32 8.30 -0.40
N ASN A 140 4.20 8.36 0.93
CA ASN A 140 5.36 8.38 1.83
C ASN A 140 6.10 7.04 1.89
N ILE A 141 5.42 5.89 1.81
CA ILE A 141 6.11 4.59 1.80
C ILE A 141 6.80 4.32 0.45
N ARG A 142 6.24 4.84 -0.65
CA ARG A 142 6.82 4.69 -2.01
C ARG A 142 7.81 5.79 -2.41
N GLY A 143 7.72 6.97 -1.81
CA GLY A 143 8.52 8.12 -2.26
C GLY A 143 8.04 8.72 -3.58
N ILE A 144 6.74 8.66 -3.88
CA ILE A 144 6.18 9.22 -5.12
C ILE A 144 6.16 10.74 -5.03
N GLY A 145 7.04 11.42 -5.77
CA GLY A 145 7.16 12.88 -5.73
C GLY A 145 7.69 13.46 -4.39
N THR A 146 8.22 12.60 -3.51
CA THR A 146 8.80 12.96 -2.19
C THR A 146 9.87 11.94 -1.79
N ASN A 147 10.60 12.17 -0.70
CA ASN A 147 11.47 11.15 -0.11
C ASN A 147 10.66 10.10 0.66
N ILE A 148 11.13 8.85 0.66
CA ILE A 148 10.57 7.75 1.46
C ILE A 148 10.59 8.14 2.94
N ASN A 149 9.46 7.94 3.63
CA ASN A 149 9.31 8.16 5.06
C ASN A 149 8.38 7.11 5.68
N LEU A 150 8.97 5.97 6.06
CA LEU A 150 8.26 4.81 6.59
C LEU A 150 7.51 5.12 7.89
N LYS A 151 8.12 5.88 8.81
CA LYS A 151 7.51 6.22 10.11
C LYS A 151 6.27 7.10 9.94
N LYS A 152 6.35 8.09 9.03
CA LYS A 152 5.20 8.94 8.71
C LYS A 152 4.11 8.14 8.01
N ALA A 153 4.48 7.30 7.04
CA ALA A 153 3.53 6.42 6.36
C ALA A 153 2.76 5.53 7.34
N PHE A 154 3.48 4.86 8.26
CA PHE A 154 2.87 4.00 9.27
C PHE A 154 1.84 4.74 10.14
N ASN A 155 2.19 5.93 10.65
CA ASN A 155 1.26 6.73 11.46
C ASN A 155 0.00 7.16 10.68
N LEU A 156 0.15 7.49 9.39
CA LEU A 156 -0.96 7.82 8.51
C LEU A 156 -1.85 6.59 8.27
N PHE A 157 -1.26 5.41 8.04
CA PHE A 157 -2.03 4.17 7.89
C PHE A 157 -2.81 3.83 9.15
N ILE A 158 -2.22 3.99 10.35
CA ILE A 158 -2.96 3.82 11.61
C ILE A 158 -4.18 4.74 11.65
N ASN A 159 -4.00 6.04 11.41
CA ASN A 159 -5.11 7.02 11.42
C ASN A 159 -6.21 6.67 10.41
N ALA A 160 -5.85 6.33 9.17
CA ALA A 160 -6.83 5.90 8.17
C ALA A 160 -7.51 4.57 8.55
N SER A 161 -6.79 3.64 9.20
CA SER A 161 -7.32 2.35 9.62
C SER A 161 -8.34 2.48 10.77
N GLU A 162 -8.15 3.43 11.69
CA GLU A 162 -9.09 3.78 12.75
C GLU A 162 -10.40 4.34 12.17
N LYS A 163 -10.32 4.96 10.99
CA LYS A 163 -11.45 5.39 10.16
C LYS A 163 -11.97 4.28 9.23
N ASN A 164 -11.70 3.01 9.54
CA ASN A 164 -12.16 1.82 8.82
C ASN A 164 -11.68 1.65 7.37
N HIS A 165 -10.61 2.33 6.95
CA HIS A 165 -10.08 2.20 5.59
C HIS A 165 -9.44 0.84 5.33
N ILE A 166 -9.93 0.11 4.32
CA ILE A 166 -9.58 -1.30 4.05
C ILE A 166 -8.09 -1.46 3.70
N LEU A 167 -7.60 -0.65 2.77
CA LEU A 167 -6.19 -0.69 2.38
C LEU A 167 -5.30 -0.26 3.54
N ALA A 168 -5.72 0.72 4.34
CA ALA A 168 -4.89 1.17 5.45
C ALA A 168 -4.73 0.05 6.50
N GLN A 169 -5.80 -0.71 6.77
CA GLN A 169 -5.73 -1.90 7.63
C GLN A 169 -4.72 -2.91 7.08
N TYR A 170 -4.73 -3.18 5.77
CA TYR A 170 -3.74 -4.04 5.12
C TYR A 170 -2.30 -3.52 5.31
N PHE A 171 -2.05 -2.25 5.00
CA PHE A 171 -0.71 -1.66 5.09
C PHE A 171 -0.20 -1.54 6.53
N VAL A 172 -1.07 -1.34 7.53
CA VAL A 172 -0.68 -1.42 8.95
C VAL A 172 -0.21 -2.84 9.29
N GLY A 173 -0.97 -3.86 8.85
CA GLY A 173 -0.61 -5.25 9.08
C GLY A 173 0.77 -5.60 8.49
N ASN A 174 0.98 -5.21 7.23
CA ASN A 174 2.25 -5.39 6.52
C ASN A 174 3.40 -4.62 7.20
N SER A 175 3.14 -3.40 7.70
CA SER A 175 4.11 -2.64 8.49
C SER A 175 4.55 -3.38 9.75
N TYR A 176 3.65 -4.04 10.47
CA TYR A 176 4.00 -4.85 11.64
C TYR A 176 4.69 -6.17 11.28
N GLU A 177 4.41 -6.75 10.11
CA GLU A 177 5.09 -7.96 9.63
C GLU A 177 6.58 -7.68 9.35
N TYR A 178 6.86 -6.62 8.59
CA TYR A 178 8.22 -6.30 8.14
C TYR A 178 8.96 -5.33 9.06
N GLY A 179 8.27 -4.63 9.97
CA GLY A 179 8.85 -3.56 10.77
C GLY A 179 9.01 -2.26 9.99
N ASN A 180 8.16 -2.00 9.00
CA ASN A 180 8.23 -0.80 8.18
C ASN A 180 7.63 0.40 8.94
N GLY A 181 8.50 1.28 9.44
CA GLY A 181 8.09 2.46 10.21
C GLY A 181 7.69 2.16 11.65
N THR A 182 7.81 0.91 12.08
CA THR A 182 7.44 0.39 13.41
C THR A 182 8.35 -0.79 13.78
N VAL A 183 8.15 -1.40 14.95
CA VAL A 183 8.81 -2.67 15.31
C VAL A 183 7.96 -3.86 14.84
N LYS A 184 8.61 -4.97 14.51
CA LYS A 184 7.91 -6.19 14.11
C LYS A 184 6.98 -6.68 15.21
N ASN A 185 5.76 -7.07 14.85
CA ASN A 185 4.77 -7.61 15.78
C ASN A 185 3.79 -8.53 15.05
N GLU A 186 3.98 -9.84 15.18
CA GLU A 186 3.20 -10.85 14.44
C GLU A 186 1.72 -10.83 14.83
N LYS A 187 1.42 -10.63 16.13
CA LYS A 187 0.04 -10.59 16.62
C LYS A 187 -0.73 -9.40 16.06
N LEU A 188 -0.14 -8.20 16.10
CA LEU A 188 -0.78 -7.02 15.51
C LEU A 188 -0.85 -7.10 13.99
N ALA A 189 0.17 -7.67 13.33
CA ALA A 189 0.12 -7.92 11.89
C ALA A 189 -1.12 -8.75 11.52
N PHE A 190 -1.31 -9.89 12.20
CA PHE A 190 -2.49 -10.74 12.01
C PHE A 190 -3.81 -9.99 12.28
N GLU A 191 -3.94 -9.30 13.42
CA GLU A 191 -5.17 -8.59 13.79
C GLU A 191 -5.60 -7.54 12.73
N TYR A 192 -4.65 -6.83 12.12
CA TYR A 192 -4.94 -5.84 11.09
C TYR A 192 -5.21 -6.46 9.71
N LEU A 193 -4.47 -7.51 9.33
CA LEU A 193 -4.72 -8.25 8.10
C LEU A 193 -6.08 -8.94 8.13
N GLU A 194 -6.50 -9.48 9.28
CA GLU A 194 -7.80 -10.13 9.45
C GLU A 194 -8.95 -9.14 9.27
N LYS A 195 -8.81 -7.93 9.85
CA LYS A 195 -9.78 -6.83 9.63
C LYS A 195 -9.91 -6.49 8.14
N SER A 196 -8.80 -6.43 7.42
CA SER A 196 -8.83 -6.13 5.98
C SER A 196 -9.48 -7.27 5.18
N ALA A 197 -9.09 -8.53 5.44
CA ALA A 197 -9.62 -9.73 4.80
C ALA A 197 -11.15 -9.91 5.00
N SER A 198 -11.66 -9.49 6.16
CA SER A 198 -13.08 -9.58 6.50
C SER A 198 -14.00 -8.70 5.64
N LYS A 199 -13.44 -7.72 4.91
CA LYS A 199 -14.17 -6.74 4.07
C LYS A 199 -14.08 -7.04 2.58
N ASP A 200 -14.08 -8.33 2.23
CA ASP A 200 -13.98 -8.86 0.86
C ASP A 200 -12.76 -8.35 0.05
N PHE A 201 -11.71 -7.92 0.75
CA PHE A 201 -10.42 -7.63 0.16
C PHE A 201 -9.65 -8.93 -0.08
N SER A 202 -9.63 -9.40 -1.33
CA SER A 202 -9.10 -10.72 -1.69
C SER A 202 -7.59 -10.83 -1.48
N HIS A 203 -6.85 -9.73 -1.60
CA HIS A 203 -5.43 -9.72 -1.25
C HIS A 203 -5.22 -9.89 0.26
N GLY A 204 -6.05 -9.27 1.10
CA GLY A 204 -6.04 -9.52 2.55
C GLY A 204 -6.40 -10.98 2.89
N GLN A 205 -7.34 -11.57 2.14
CA GLN A 205 -7.71 -12.99 2.28
C GLN A 205 -6.55 -13.92 1.92
N LEU A 206 -5.83 -13.61 0.83
CA LEU A 206 -4.60 -14.30 0.45
C LEU A 206 -3.57 -14.27 1.61
N GLU A 207 -3.29 -13.09 2.17
CA GLU A 207 -2.31 -12.96 3.26
C GLU A 207 -2.72 -13.76 4.51
N ILE A 208 -4.01 -13.73 4.88
CA ILE A 208 -4.50 -14.51 6.02
C ILE A 208 -4.42 -16.02 5.75
N GLY A 209 -4.67 -16.44 4.50
CA GLY A 209 -4.42 -17.82 4.08
C GLY A 209 -2.96 -18.23 4.29
N TYR A 210 -2.04 -17.38 3.85
CA TYR A 210 -0.60 -17.60 4.02
C TYR A 210 -0.17 -17.63 5.48
N ILE A 211 -0.65 -16.70 6.30
CA ILE A 211 -0.38 -16.68 7.74
C ILE A 211 -0.81 -17.99 8.42
N HIS A 212 -1.99 -18.52 8.08
CA HIS A 212 -2.42 -19.81 8.61
C HIS A 212 -1.60 -20.99 8.08
N GLU A 213 -1.07 -20.91 6.86
CA GLU A 213 -0.18 -21.95 6.30
C GLU A 213 1.15 -22.04 7.06
N ILE A 214 1.73 -20.90 7.45
CA ILE A 214 3.03 -20.83 8.12
C ILE A 214 2.95 -20.75 9.64
N GLY A 215 1.80 -20.35 10.21
CA GLY A 215 1.60 -20.14 11.65
C GLY A 215 2.25 -18.86 12.18
N PHE A 216 2.13 -17.74 11.44
CA PHE A 216 2.72 -16.45 11.84
C PHE A 216 1.78 -15.65 12.75
N GLY A 217 2.17 -15.43 14.01
CA GLY A 217 1.29 -14.78 15.01
C GLY A 217 0.05 -15.59 15.44
N VAL A 218 -0.21 -16.75 14.83
CA VAL A 218 -1.31 -17.67 15.11
C VAL A 218 -0.86 -19.12 14.98
N GLU A 219 -1.63 -20.06 15.52
CA GLU A 219 -1.37 -21.48 15.29
C GLU A 219 -1.54 -21.84 13.81
N LYS A 220 -0.61 -22.64 13.29
CA LYS A 220 -0.66 -23.17 11.93
C LYS A 220 -1.91 -24.01 11.73
N ASP A 221 -2.69 -23.69 10.70
CA ASP A 221 -3.93 -24.37 10.37
C ASP A 221 -4.13 -24.43 8.84
N LEU A 222 -3.77 -25.56 8.24
CA LEU A 222 -3.86 -25.76 6.80
C LEU A 222 -5.30 -25.75 6.28
N LYS A 223 -6.29 -26.09 7.11
CA LYS A 223 -7.71 -26.04 6.70
C LYS A 223 -8.20 -24.60 6.62
N LYS A 224 -7.79 -23.74 7.56
CA LYS A 224 -8.05 -22.30 7.47
C LYS A 224 -7.30 -21.66 6.32
N ALA A 225 -6.05 -22.05 6.09
CA ALA A 225 -5.29 -21.58 4.93
C ALA A 225 -6.06 -21.87 3.62
N PHE A 226 -6.46 -23.13 3.43
CA PHE A 226 -7.27 -23.55 2.29
C PHE A 226 -8.56 -22.72 2.15
N TYR A 227 -9.32 -22.56 3.24
CA TYR A 227 -10.56 -21.78 3.25
C TYR A 227 -10.35 -20.34 2.77
N TRP A 228 -9.31 -19.66 3.27
CA TRP A 228 -9.04 -18.28 2.89
C TRP A 228 -8.52 -18.14 1.47
N TYR A 229 -7.68 -19.08 1.00
CA TYR A 229 -7.27 -19.13 -0.40
C TYR A 229 -8.47 -19.34 -1.32
N GLU A 230 -9.39 -20.25 -0.99
CA GLU A 230 -10.63 -20.45 -1.77
C GLU A 230 -11.47 -19.17 -1.80
N LYS A 231 -11.62 -18.48 -0.67
CA LYS A 231 -12.34 -17.20 -0.63
C LYS A 231 -11.68 -16.13 -1.52
N ALA A 232 -10.35 -16.02 -1.49
CA ALA A 232 -9.60 -15.08 -2.32
C ALA A 232 -9.72 -15.40 -3.83
N VAL A 233 -9.69 -16.69 -4.20
CA VAL A 233 -9.90 -17.14 -5.58
C VAL A 233 -11.30 -16.81 -6.08
N ASN A 234 -12.34 -17.04 -5.26
CA ASN A 234 -13.72 -16.67 -5.60
C ASN A 234 -13.90 -15.16 -5.82
N ASN A 235 -13.00 -14.35 -5.25
CA ASN A 235 -12.92 -12.90 -5.47
C ASN A 235 -11.92 -12.50 -6.58
N GLY A 236 -11.44 -13.46 -7.38
CA GLY A 236 -10.65 -13.20 -8.59
C GLY A 236 -9.15 -12.95 -8.37
N ASN A 237 -8.59 -13.32 -7.21
CA ASN A 237 -7.16 -13.12 -6.95
C ASN A 237 -6.30 -14.19 -7.62
N ILE A 238 -5.46 -13.80 -8.59
CA ILE A 238 -4.65 -14.73 -9.38
C ILE A 238 -3.48 -15.36 -8.62
N ILE A 239 -2.99 -14.68 -7.56
CA ILE A 239 -1.91 -15.22 -6.71
C ILE A 239 -2.50 -16.33 -5.82
N ALA A 240 -3.71 -16.11 -5.28
CA ALA A 240 -4.42 -17.12 -4.50
C ALA A 240 -4.72 -18.39 -5.30
N MET A 241 -4.92 -18.29 -6.62
CA MET A 241 -5.10 -19.47 -7.49
C MET A 241 -3.86 -20.38 -7.45
N HIS A 242 -2.65 -19.80 -7.45
CA HIS A 242 -1.42 -20.57 -7.27
C HIS A 242 -1.39 -21.27 -5.91
N HIS A 243 -1.70 -20.57 -4.81
CA HIS A 243 -1.67 -21.18 -3.48
C HIS A 243 -2.73 -22.29 -3.31
N LEU A 244 -3.94 -22.06 -3.82
CA LEU A 244 -5.01 -23.05 -3.79
C LEU A 244 -4.67 -24.27 -4.67
N GLY A 245 -4.02 -24.05 -5.81
CA GLY A 245 -3.50 -25.13 -6.67
C GLY A 245 -2.50 -26.00 -5.92
N SER A 246 -1.55 -25.38 -5.21
CA SER A 246 -0.58 -26.09 -4.35
C SER A 246 -1.27 -26.83 -3.20
N CYS A 247 -2.35 -26.31 -2.63
CA CYS A 247 -3.12 -27.04 -1.64
C CYS A 247 -3.71 -28.35 -2.19
N TYR A 248 -4.26 -28.32 -3.41
CA TYR A 248 -4.79 -29.53 -4.06
C TYR A 248 -3.69 -30.49 -4.51
N ASP A 249 -2.52 -30.01 -4.92
CA ASP A 249 -1.41 -30.88 -5.33
C ASP A 249 -0.78 -31.63 -4.13
N ASP A 250 -0.51 -30.88 -3.06
CA ASP A 250 0.13 -31.38 -1.84
C ASP A 250 -0.85 -32.03 -0.86
N GLY A 251 -2.16 -31.77 -0.98
CA GLY A 251 -3.18 -32.18 -0.01
C GLY A 251 -3.16 -31.34 1.27
N LYS A 252 -2.82 -30.04 1.18
CA LYS A 252 -2.76 -29.14 2.33
C LYS A 252 -4.16 -28.64 2.67
N GLY A 253 -4.74 -29.19 3.73
CA GLY A 253 -6.06 -28.80 4.22
C GLY A 253 -7.24 -29.36 3.42
N VAL A 254 -6.96 -30.09 2.33
CA VAL A 254 -7.93 -30.70 1.41
C VAL A 254 -7.40 -32.04 0.91
N GLU A 255 -8.27 -32.90 0.39
CA GLU A 255 -7.84 -34.10 -0.34
C GLU A 255 -7.11 -33.73 -1.63
N LYS A 256 -6.11 -34.53 -2.02
CA LYS A 256 -5.35 -34.30 -3.24
C LYS A 256 -6.23 -34.40 -4.48
N ASP A 257 -6.10 -33.43 -5.38
CA ASP A 257 -6.80 -33.39 -6.66
C ASP A 257 -5.92 -32.70 -7.71
N HIS A 258 -5.11 -33.50 -8.41
CA HIS A 258 -4.18 -32.99 -9.41
C HIS A 258 -4.89 -32.31 -10.60
N ASN A 259 -6.13 -32.67 -10.92
CA ASN A 259 -6.88 -32.01 -11.98
C ASN A 259 -7.28 -30.59 -11.57
N LYS A 260 -7.76 -30.42 -10.33
CA LYS A 260 -8.03 -29.08 -9.79
C LYS A 260 -6.76 -28.24 -9.64
N ALA A 261 -5.67 -28.84 -9.18
CA ALA A 261 -4.37 -28.18 -9.10
C ALA A 261 -3.95 -27.63 -10.46
N PHE A 262 -3.99 -28.47 -11.50
CA PHE A 262 -3.67 -28.11 -12.88
C PHE A 262 -4.52 -26.93 -13.39
N GLU A 263 -5.84 -26.98 -13.22
CA GLU A 263 -6.72 -25.90 -13.70
C GLU A 263 -6.48 -24.58 -12.94
N LEU A 264 -6.20 -24.62 -11.64
CA LEU A 264 -5.88 -23.44 -10.84
C LEU A 264 -4.53 -22.82 -11.24
N PHE A 265 -3.49 -23.63 -11.43
CA PHE A 265 -2.20 -23.16 -11.93
C PHE A 265 -2.33 -22.56 -13.32
N LYS A 266 -3.14 -23.17 -14.19
CA LYS A 266 -3.45 -22.65 -15.53
C LYS A 266 -4.12 -21.28 -15.47
N GLN A 267 -5.15 -21.10 -14.63
CA GLN A 267 -5.80 -19.80 -14.45
C GLN A 267 -4.85 -18.73 -13.90
N SER A 268 -4.00 -19.09 -12.92
CA SER A 268 -2.97 -18.20 -12.39
C SER A 268 -1.98 -17.77 -13.49
N ALA A 269 -1.56 -18.72 -14.34
CA ALA A 269 -0.64 -18.49 -15.45
C ALA A 269 -1.25 -17.62 -16.56
N GLU A 270 -2.53 -17.83 -16.90
CA GLU A 270 -3.30 -16.99 -17.82
C GLU A 270 -3.47 -15.56 -17.29
N GLY A 271 -3.55 -15.40 -15.96
CA GLY A 271 -3.52 -14.12 -15.26
C GLY A 271 -2.16 -13.42 -15.28
N GLY A 272 -1.10 -14.09 -15.74
CA GLY A 272 0.25 -13.55 -15.85
C GLY A 272 1.10 -13.67 -14.59
N HIS A 273 0.65 -14.40 -13.56
CA HIS A 273 1.43 -14.60 -12.34
C HIS A 273 2.58 -15.58 -12.57
N SER A 274 3.81 -15.12 -12.37
CA SER A 274 5.05 -15.85 -12.66
C SER A 274 5.10 -17.24 -12.00
N LYS A 275 4.85 -17.33 -10.68
CA LYS A 275 4.82 -18.63 -9.98
C LYS A 275 3.71 -19.55 -10.48
N GLY A 276 2.56 -19.00 -10.89
CA GLY A 276 1.50 -19.76 -11.55
C GLY A 276 1.95 -20.37 -12.88
N ILE A 277 2.67 -19.58 -13.69
CA ILE A 277 3.29 -20.04 -14.94
C ILE A 277 4.33 -21.14 -14.66
N THR A 278 5.17 -20.97 -13.64
CA THR A 278 6.16 -21.99 -13.22
C THR A 278 5.47 -23.29 -12.83
N MET A 279 4.43 -23.24 -12.00
CA MET A 279 3.71 -24.44 -11.58
C MET A 279 2.96 -25.11 -12.72
N LEU A 280 2.42 -24.35 -13.68
CA LEU A 280 1.85 -24.94 -14.89
C LEU A 280 2.92 -25.66 -15.72
N GLY A 281 4.13 -25.10 -15.83
CA GLY A 281 5.27 -25.74 -16.46
C GLY A 281 5.63 -27.07 -15.78
N TYR A 282 5.67 -27.06 -14.45
CA TYR A 282 5.90 -28.25 -13.63
C TYR A 282 4.83 -29.32 -13.84
N CYS A 283 3.56 -28.94 -13.97
CA CYS A 283 2.50 -29.90 -14.29
C CYS A 283 2.71 -30.60 -15.63
N TYR A 284 3.14 -29.87 -16.68
CA TYR A 284 3.46 -30.49 -17.96
C TYR A 284 4.75 -31.32 -17.92
N GLU A 285 5.75 -30.96 -17.12
CA GLU A 285 6.96 -31.77 -16.97
C GLU A 285 6.67 -33.11 -16.28
N CYS A 286 5.87 -33.09 -15.20
CA CYS A 286 5.61 -34.25 -14.36
C CYS A 286 4.32 -35.01 -14.70
N GLY A 287 3.44 -34.47 -15.55
CA GLY A 287 2.14 -35.07 -15.87
C GLY A 287 1.11 -34.92 -14.75
N ILE A 288 1.12 -33.80 -14.02
CA ILE A 288 0.18 -33.52 -12.92
C ILE A 288 -1.10 -32.93 -13.50
N GLY A 289 -2.19 -33.70 -13.47
CA GLY A 289 -3.49 -33.28 -14.04
C GLY A 289 -3.51 -33.16 -15.57
N THR A 290 -2.42 -33.53 -16.24
CA THR A 290 -2.24 -33.49 -17.69
C THR A 290 -1.26 -34.58 -18.14
N ASN A 291 -1.12 -34.79 -19.45
CA ASN A 291 -0.04 -35.61 -20.00
C ASN A 291 1.30 -34.87 -19.95
N ILE A 292 2.39 -35.63 -19.87
CA ILE A 292 3.76 -35.09 -19.94
C ILE A 292 3.98 -34.42 -21.31
N ASP A 293 4.44 -33.17 -21.28
CA ASP A 293 4.81 -32.37 -22.44
C ASP A 293 6.01 -31.47 -22.10
N ASN A 294 7.22 -31.99 -22.34
CA ASN A 294 8.46 -31.27 -22.04
C ASN A 294 8.64 -30.02 -22.92
N GLN A 295 8.07 -29.97 -24.12
CA GLN A 295 8.20 -28.77 -24.96
C GLN A 295 7.36 -27.64 -24.36
N LYS A 296 6.14 -27.95 -23.94
CA LYS A 296 5.27 -26.96 -23.29
C LYS A 296 5.79 -26.53 -21.92
N ALA A 297 6.35 -27.44 -21.14
CA ALA A 297 7.04 -27.11 -19.89
C ALA A 297 8.21 -26.13 -20.14
N PHE A 298 9.03 -26.37 -21.17
CA PHE A 298 10.11 -25.48 -21.57
C PHE A 298 9.61 -24.07 -21.91
N GLU A 299 8.57 -23.96 -22.74
CA GLU A 299 7.99 -22.66 -23.13
C GLU A 299 7.47 -21.88 -21.91
N LEU A 300 6.83 -22.56 -20.96
CA LEU A 300 6.32 -21.97 -19.73
C LEU A 300 7.44 -21.54 -18.77
N TYR A 301 8.44 -22.40 -18.55
CA TYR A 301 9.59 -22.02 -17.73
C TYR A 301 10.38 -20.87 -18.36
N GLN A 302 10.55 -20.83 -19.69
CA GLN A 302 11.16 -19.70 -20.38
C GLN A 302 10.37 -18.40 -20.12
N LYS A 303 9.04 -18.43 -20.30
CA LYS A 303 8.17 -17.28 -20.04
C LYS A 303 8.28 -16.79 -18.58
N SER A 304 8.25 -17.70 -17.61
CA SER A 304 8.34 -17.33 -16.19
C SER A 304 9.74 -16.85 -15.78
N ALA A 305 10.79 -17.46 -16.34
CA ALA A 305 12.18 -17.05 -16.13
C ALA A 305 12.46 -15.63 -16.64
N ASP A 306 11.85 -15.25 -17.77
CA ASP A 306 11.91 -13.90 -18.34
C ASP A 306 11.16 -12.87 -17.48
N LEU A 307 10.13 -13.30 -16.75
CA LEU A 307 9.47 -12.51 -15.69
C LEU A 307 10.26 -12.46 -14.38
N GLY A 308 11.39 -13.18 -14.30
CA GLY A 308 12.31 -13.12 -13.16
C GLY A 308 12.13 -14.22 -12.12
N ASP A 309 11.23 -15.19 -12.30
CA ASP A 309 11.03 -16.26 -11.30
C ASP A 309 12.27 -17.16 -11.17
N ALA A 310 12.86 -17.20 -9.97
CA ALA A 310 14.11 -17.92 -9.73
C ALA A 310 13.96 -19.44 -9.91
N VAL A 311 12.81 -20.00 -9.53
CA VAL A 311 12.53 -21.44 -9.67
C VAL A 311 12.40 -21.82 -11.15
N ALA A 312 11.68 -21.02 -11.94
CA ALA A 312 11.62 -21.21 -13.39
C ALA A 312 12.99 -21.07 -14.06
N GLN A 313 13.82 -20.12 -13.63
CA GLN A 313 15.20 -19.98 -14.15
C GLN A 313 16.03 -21.25 -13.86
N TYR A 314 15.91 -21.82 -12.65
CA TYR A 314 16.56 -23.08 -12.32
C TYR A 314 16.04 -24.26 -13.16
N ASN A 315 14.73 -24.41 -13.29
CA ASN A 315 14.13 -25.49 -14.09
C ASN A 315 14.47 -25.36 -15.58
N LEU A 316 14.48 -24.15 -16.11
CA LEU A 316 14.91 -23.87 -17.48
C LEU A 316 16.38 -24.23 -17.70
N ALA A 317 17.25 -23.95 -16.71
CA ALA A 317 18.65 -24.37 -16.75
C ALA A 317 18.78 -25.90 -16.81
N LEU A 318 18.02 -26.63 -15.98
CA LEU A 318 17.97 -28.09 -16.00
C LEU A 318 17.51 -28.64 -17.36
N MET A 319 16.54 -27.98 -18.02
CA MET A 319 16.06 -28.40 -19.34
C MET A 319 17.14 -28.24 -20.41
N TYR A 320 17.86 -27.12 -20.41
CA TYR A 320 19.02 -26.92 -21.30
C TYR A 320 20.17 -27.88 -20.98
N GLU A 321 20.46 -28.18 -19.72
CA GLU A 321 21.53 -29.12 -19.33
C GLU A 321 21.24 -30.55 -19.81
N ASN A 322 19.99 -30.98 -19.69
CA ASN A 322 19.57 -32.35 -19.97
C ASN A 322 19.00 -32.55 -21.38
N GLY A 323 18.74 -31.47 -22.13
CA GLY A 323 18.10 -31.52 -23.43
C GLY A 323 16.63 -31.99 -23.38
N ARG A 324 15.90 -31.62 -22.32
CA ARG A 324 14.46 -31.95 -22.18
C ARG A 324 13.63 -30.84 -22.80
N GLY A 325 12.84 -31.16 -23.83
CA GLY A 325 11.99 -30.16 -24.51
C GLY A 325 12.76 -29.14 -25.36
N VAL A 326 14.09 -29.13 -25.30
CA VAL A 326 14.99 -28.23 -26.02
C VAL A 326 16.29 -28.94 -26.35
N THR A 327 17.02 -28.49 -27.37
CA THR A 327 18.39 -28.96 -27.62
C THR A 327 19.28 -28.64 -26.43
N LYS A 328 20.10 -29.60 -26.01
CA LYS A 328 21.08 -29.42 -24.94
C LYS A 328 22.03 -28.25 -25.25
N ASP A 329 22.19 -27.36 -24.28
CA ASP A 329 23.03 -26.16 -24.39
C ASP A 329 23.61 -25.81 -23.00
N THR A 330 24.87 -26.19 -22.78
CA THR A 330 25.53 -26.01 -21.49
C THR A 330 25.72 -24.54 -21.13
N ASP A 331 26.01 -23.67 -22.12
CA ASP A 331 26.25 -22.24 -21.88
C ASP A 331 24.96 -21.56 -21.43
N LYS A 332 23.83 -21.89 -22.07
CA LYS A 332 22.51 -21.41 -21.63
C LYS A 332 22.11 -21.97 -20.27
N ALA A 333 22.43 -23.23 -19.97
CA ALA A 333 22.18 -23.81 -18.65
C ALA A 333 22.93 -23.02 -17.56
N ILE A 334 24.24 -22.77 -17.75
CA ILE A 334 25.04 -21.96 -16.82
C ILE A 334 24.47 -20.55 -16.66
N TYR A 335 24.11 -19.89 -17.77
CA TYR A 335 23.51 -18.56 -17.74
C TYR A 335 22.26 -18.48 -16.85
N TRP A 336 21.36 -19.46 -16.99
CA TRP A 336 20.12 -19.48 -16.21
C TRP A 336 20.33 -19.91 -14.75
N TYR A 337 21.24 -20.85 -14.49
CA TYR A 337 21.67 -21.16 -13.12
C TYR A 337 22.26 -19.93 -12.42
N GLU A 338 23.10 -19.13 -13.10
CA GLU A 338 23.66 -17.91 -12.52
C GLU A 338 22.60 -16.87 -12.17
N LYS A 339 21.59 -16.70 -13.03
CA LYS A 339 20.46 -15.80 -12.74
C LYS A 339 19.68 -16.27 -11.52
N SER A 340 19.33 -17.54 -11.45
CA SER A 340 18.60 -18.12 -10.32
C SER A 340 19.39 -18.04 -9.01
N ALA A 341 20.68 -18.42 -9.05
CA ALA A 341 21.57 -18.38 -7.90
C ALA A 341 21.79 -16.97 -7.33
N LYS A 342 21.84 -15.93 -8.19
CA LYS A 342 21.92 -14.51 -7.77
C LYS A 342 20.69 -14.06 -6.98
N GLN A 343 19.55 -14.72 -7.19
CA GLN A 343 18.33 -14.46 -6.44
C GLN A 343 18.22 -15.30 -5.16
N GLY A 344 19.24 -16.11 -4.85
CA GLY A 344 19.32 -16.91 -3.62
C GLY A 344 18.80 -18.34 -3.76
N ASP A 345 18.53 -18.82 -4.98
CA ASP A 345 18.15 -20.22 -5.18
C ASP A 345 19.32 -21.16 -4.84
N GLN A 346 19.12 -21.98 -3.81
CA GLN A 346 20.18 -22.83 -3.27
C GLN A 346 20.52 -24.00 -4.21
N ASP A 347 19.54 -24.53 -4.95
CA ASP A 347 19.78 -25.63 -5.87
C ASP A 347 20.61 -25.16 -7.06
N ALA A 348 20.33 -23.97 -7.58
CA ALA A 348 21.15 -23.32 -8.61
C ALA A 348 22.57 -23.02 -8.11
N GLN A 349 22.74 -22.52 -6.89
CA GLN A 349 24.06 -22.29 -6.28
C GLN A 349 24.86 -23.59 -6.19
N ASN A 350 24.23 -24.66 -5.67
CA ASN A 350 24.84 -25.98 -5.55
C ASN A 350 25.20 -26.56 -6.93
N LYS A 351 24.37 -26.35 -7.96
CA LYS A 351 24.70 -26.78 -9.33
C LYS A 351 25.90 -26.05 -9.90
N LEU A 352 25.98 -24.73 -9.74
CA LEU A 352 27.14 -23.97 -10.22
C LEU A 352 28.44 -24.36 -9.50
N GLU A 353 28.37 -24.66 -8.20
CA GLU A 353 29.54 -25.14 -7.46
C GLU A 353 30.03 -26.48 -8.02
N ASN A 354 29.12 -27.44 -8.23
CA ASN A 354 29.45 -28.74 -8.83
C ASN A 354 30.00 -28.63 -10.26
N LEU A 355 29.50 -27.69 -11.06
CA LEU A 355 30.03 -27.45 -12.42
C LEU A 355 31.44 -26.85 -12.39
N LYS A 356 31.79 -26.06 -11.36
CA LYS A 356 33.15 -25.51 -11.20
C LYS A 356 34.14 -26.56 -10.72
N THR A 357 33.73 -27.43 -9.81
CA THR A 357 34.60 -28.47 -9.24
C THR A 357 34.86 -29.64 -10.20
N ASN A 358 33.96 -29.93 -11.14
CA ASN A 358 34.14 -30.98 -12.16
C ASN A 358 34.87 -30.51 -13.43
N ASN A 359 35.14 -29.21 -13.58
CA ASN A 359 35.87 -28.62 -14.72
C ASN A 359 37.32 -28.21 -14.36
N LEU A 360 37.77 -28.51 -13.14
CA LEU A 360 39.14 -28.36 -12.62
C LEU A 360 39.75 -29.76 -12.41
#